data_AF-A0A1J3GNR2-F1
#
_entry.id   AF-A0A1J3GNR2-F1
#
_cell.length_a   1.000
_cell.length_b   1.000
_cell.length_c   1.000
_cell.angle_alpha   90.00
_cell.angle_beta   90.00
_cell.angle_gamma   90.00
#
_symmetry.space_group_name_H-M   'P 1'
#
loop_
_entity.id
_entity.type
_entity.pdbx_description
1 polymer ?
#
loop_
_entity_poly.entity_id
_entity_poly.type
_entity_poly.pdbx_seq_one_letter_code
_entity_poly.pdbx_strand_id
1 'polypeptide(L)'
;LNVLRSWNPNLNGNFVPNFSHYQTLLVRQNSKGDLALHLAAAAGHDLIVDLLVESIRRLPQDRNIVLGSEQIVIRNIFRVFNNDGDTALHLALKGSHVAVALQLVLE
;
A
#
# COMPACT_ATOMS: atom_id res chain seq x y z
N LEU A 1 3.27 5.28 -16.64
CA LEU A 1 3.67 4.41 -17.79
C LEU A 1 4.60 5.12 -18.77
N ASN A 2 4.30 6.34 -19.22
CA ASN A 2 5.23 7.13 -20.07
C ASN A 2 6.53 7.53 -19.37
N VAL A 3 6.48 7.74 -18.05
CA VAL A 3 7.64 8.11 -17.22
C VAL A 3 8.74 7.03 -17.20
N LEU A 4 8.39 5.75 -17.38
CA LEU A 4 9.38 4.66 -17.36
C LEU A 4 9.98 4.40 -18.74
N ARG A 5 9.28 4.74 -19.83
CA ARG A 5 9.82 4.62 -21.20
C ARG A 5 10.87 5.68 -21.52
N SER A 6 10.78 6.87 -20.91
CA SER A 6 11.79 7.92 -21.09
C SER A 6 13.14 7.58 -20.45
N TRP A 7 13.16 6.66 -19.48
CA TRP A 7 14.36 6.31 -18.73
C TRP A 7 15.22 5.23 -19.38
N ASN A 8 14.66 4.36 -20.23
CA ASN A 8 15.46 3.37 -20.97
C ASN A 8 14.78 2.94 -22.28
N PRO A 9 15.20 3.49 -23.43
CA PRO A 9 14.57 3.21 -24.73
C PRO A 9 14.84 1.79 -25.27
N ASN A 10 15.75 1.03 -24.64
CA ASN A 10 16.13 -0.33 -25.09
C ASN A 10 15.45 -1.45 -24.27
N LEU A 11 14.42 -1.14 -23.47
CA LEU A 11 13.63 -2.14 -22.74
C LEU A 11 12.75 -2.96 -23.70
N ASN A 12 13.36 -3.89 -24.44
CA ASN A 12 12.67 -4.91 -25.25
C ASN A 12 12.37 -6.16 -24.39
N GLY A 13 11.70 -5.95 -23.26
CA GLY A 13 11.15 -7.04 -22.47
C GLY A 13 9.66 -7.13 -22.75
N ASN A 14 9.17 -8.31 -23.14
CA ASN A 14 7.75 -8.65 -23.07
C ASN A 14 7.33 -8.58 -21.59
N PHE A 15 7.01 -7.38 -21.12
CA PHE A 15 6.51 -7.13 -19.78
C PHE A 15 5.06 -7.60 -19.76
N VAL A 16 4.89 -8.92 -19.62
CA VAL A 16 3.71 -9.46 -18.96
C VAL A 16 3.54 -8.61 -17.69
N PRO A 17 2.36 -8.04 -17.36
CA PRO A 17 2.18 -7.26 -16.14
C PRO A 17 2.21 -8.21 -14.94
N ASN A 18 3.39 -8.78 -14.71
CA ASN A 18 3.77 -9.40 -13.49
C ASN A 18 4.00 -8.26 -12.50
N PHE A 19 3.53 -8.46 -11.28
CA PHE A 19 3.62 -7.53 -10.17
C PHE A 19 5.08 -7.04 -10.08
N SER A 20 5.32 -5.77 -10.44
CA SER A 20 6.70 -5.27 -10.51
C SER A 20 7.32 -5.26 -9.11
N HIS A 21 8.64 -5.41 -9.01
CA HIS A 21 9.36 -5.40 -7.74
C HIS A 21 9.13 -4.12 -6.90
N TYR A 22 8.63 -3.04 -7.50
CA TYR A 22 8.27 -1.81 -6.79
C TYR A 22 6.84 -1.83 -6.25
N GLN A 23 5.90 -2.48 -6.96
CA GLN A 23 4.52 -2.61 -6.51
C GLN A 23 4.38 -3.51 -5.28
N THR A 24 5.31 -4.47 -5.08
CA THR A 24 5.39 -5.26 -3.85
C THR A 24 5.70 -4.43 -2.62
N LEU A 25 6.35 -3.26 -2.75
CA LEU A 25 6.68 -2.41 -1.60
C LEU A 25 5.43 -1.80 -0.95
N LEU A 26 4.37 -1.55 -1.73
CA LEU A 26 3.10 -1.02 -1.21
C LEU A 26 2.43 -1.97 -0.22
N VAL A 27 2.73 -3.26 -0.33
CA VAL A 27 2.12 -4.32 0.46
C VAL A 27 3.11 -4.99 1.41
N ARG A 28 4.39 -4.61 1.39
CA ARG A 28 5.41 -5.20 2.24
C ARG A 28 5.32 -4.66 3.67
N GLN A 29 5.29 -5.56 4.65
CA GLN A 29 5.38 -5.21 6.06
C GLN A 29 6.83 -5.01 6.51
N ASN A 30 7.06 -4.06 7.42
CA ASN A 30 8.32 -3.92 8.14
C ASN A 30 8.39 -4.92 9.32
N SER A 31 9.42 -4.82 10.17
CA SER A 31 9.60 -5.70 11.33
C SER A 31 8.50 -5.59 12.40
N LYS A 32 7.67 -4.54 12.37
CA LYS A 32 6.51 -4.34 13.24
C LYS A 32 5.19 -4.74 12.60
N GLY A 33 5.20 -5.31 11.39
CA GLY A 33 3.97 -5.59 10.65
C GLY A 33 3.37 -4.36 9.96
N ASP A 34 4.02 -3.19 10.02
CA ASP A 34 3.49 -1.97 9.40
C ASP A 34 3.73 -1.97 7.89
N LEU A 35 2.68 -1.62 7.16
CA LEU A 35 2.77 -1.19 5.76
C LEU A 35 3.21 0.28 5.68
N ALA A 36 3.65 0.73 4.50
CA ALA A 36 3.88 2.15 4.25
C ALA A 36 2.64 3.02 4.60
N LEU A 37 1.44 2.49 4.35
CA LEU A 37 0.18 3.15 4.69
C LEU A 37 -0.01 3.34 6.20
N HIS A 38 0.40 2.37 7.03
CA HIS A 38 0.36 2.49 8.49
C HIS A 38 1.22 3.67 8.97
N LEU A 39 2.45 3.76 8.46
CA LEU A 39 3.39 4.82 8.83
C LEU A 39 2.91 6.20 8.38
N ALA A 40 2.39 6.31 7.16
CA ALA A 40 1.82 7.58 6.67
C ALA A 40 0.60 8.02 7.49
N ALA A 41 -0.24 7.06 7.87
CA ALA A 41 -1.43 7.32 8.65
C ALA A 41 -1.12 7.73 10.10
N ALA A 42 -0.17 7.04 10.74
CA ALA A 42 0.32 7.37 12.07
C ALA A 42 1.00 8.75 12.15
N ALA A 43 1.58 9.20 11.03
CA ALA A 43 2.20 10.53 10.93
C ALA A 43 1.23 11.64 10.52
N GLY A 44 0.00 11.30 10.11
CA GLY A 44 -0.99 12.28 9.66
C GLY A 44 -0.69 12.89 8.28
N HIS A 45 0.12 12.23 7.45
CA HIS A 45 0.51 12.73 6.12
C HIS A 45 -0.56 12.39 5.06
N ASP A 46 -1.66 13.15 5.06
CA ASP A 46 -2.81 13.05 4.16
C ASP A 46 -2.46 12.90 2.67
N LEU A 47 -1.56 13.73 2.13
CA LEU A 47 -1.15 13.63 0.72
C LEU A 47 -0.46 12.30 0.40
N ILE A 48 0.34 11.79 1.33
CA ILE A 48 1.03 10.50 1.15
C ILE A 48 0.03 9.35 1.25
N VAL A 49 -0.95 9.45 2.15
CA VAL A 49 -2.04 8.47 2.29
C VAL A 49 -2.82 8.37 0.98
N ASP A 50 -3.23 9.49 0.39
CA ASP A 50 -3.94 9.51 -0.90
C ASP A 50 -3.14 8.84 -2.02
N LEU A 51 -1.85 9.18 -2.15
CA LEU A 51 -0.97 8.57 -3.15
C LEU A 51 -0.82 7.06 -2.96
N LEU A 52 -0.71 6.59 -1.73
CA LEU A 52 -0.61 5.17 -1.41
C LEU A 52 -1.91 4.43 -1.69
N VAL A 53 -3.06 4.98 -1.27
CA VAL A 53 -4.40 4.43 -1.54
C VAL A 53 -4.64 4.30 -3.04
N GLU A 54 -4.36 5.35 -3.81
CA GLU A 54 -4.51 5.33 -5.27
C GLU A 54 -3.60 4.28 -5.92
N SER A 55 -2.36 4.18 -5.44
CA SER A 55 -1.40 3.19 -5.93
C SER A 55 -1.83 1.76 -5.62
N ILE A 56 -2.37 1.52 -4.43
CA ILE A 56 -2.92 0.23 -3.99
C ILE A 56 -4.12 -0.17 -4.85
N ARG A 57 -5.04 0.77 -5.14
CA ARG A 57 -6.22 0.51 -5.99
C ARG A 57 -5.84 0.11 -7.42
N ARG A 58 -4.70 0.59 -7.92
CA ARG A 58 -4.15 0.21 -9.24
C ARG A 58 -3.51 -1.18 -9.27
N LEU A 59 -3.34 -1.84 -8.13
CA LEU A 59 -2.83 -3.20 -8.09
C LEU A 59 -3.87 -4.22 -8.60
N PRO A 60 -3.44 -5.41 -9.07
CA PRO A 60 -4.36 -6.44 -9.55
C PRO A 60 -5.18 -7.03 -8.39
N GLN A 61 -6.40 -6.53 -8.19
CA GLN A 61 -7.21 -6.78 -6.99
C GLN A 61 -7.52 -8.26 -6.70
N ASP A 62 -7.57 -9.10 -7.73
CA ASP A 62 -7.86 -10.54 -7.62
C ASP A 62 -6.62 -11.41 -7.37
N ARG A 63 -5.45 -10.80 -7.18
CA ARG A 63 -4.25 -11.55 -6.81
C ARG A 63 -4.16 -11.75 -5.30
N ASN A 64 -3.87 -12.98 -4.92
CA ASN A 64 -3.31 -13.28 -3.61
C ASN A 64 -1.83 -12.88 -3.60
N ILE A 65 -1.46 -12.13 -2.57
CA ILE A 65 -0.08 -11.83 -2.23
C ILE A 65 0.24 -12.53 -0.91
N VAL A 66 1.46 -13.03 -0.78
CA VAL A 66 1.95 -13.58 0.48
C VAL A 66 2.65 -12.47 1.25
N LEU A 67 2.12 -12.11 2.42
CA LEU A 67 2.69 -11.14 3.35
C LEU A 67 3.11 -11.89 4.62
N GLY A 68 4.42 -12.07 4.79
CA GLY A 68 4.92 -12.93 5.87
C GLY A 68 4.46 -14.37 5.68
N SER A 69 3.70 -14.90 6.65
CA SER A 69 3.06 -16.22 6.60
C SER A 69 1.62 -16.20 6.10
N GLU A 70 1.04 -15.03 5.85
CA GLU A 70 -0.38 -14.89 5.48
C GLU A 70 -0.56 -14.67 3.97
N GLN A 71 -1.59 -15.31 3.40
CA GLN A 71 -2.08 -14.98 2.07
C GLN A 71 -3.16 -13.92 2.18
N ILE A 72 -2.89 -12.74 1.65
CA ILE A 72 -3.82 -11.63 1.64
C ILE A 72 -4.24 -11.36 0.19
N VAL A 73 -5.55 -11.25 -0.03
CA VAL A 73 -6.10 -10.71 -1.29
C VAL A 73 -5.84 -9.21 -1.28
N ILE A 74 -5.35 -8.62 -2.37
CA ILE A 74 -5.05 -7.18 -2.44
C ILE A 74 -6.24 -6.31 -2.02
N ARG A 75 -7.48 -6.72 -2.33
CA ARG A 75 -8.71 -6.05 -1.88
C ARG A 75 -8.81 -5.86 -0.35
N ASN A 76 -8.12 -6.68 0.44
CA ASN A 76 -8.16 -6.63 1.90
C ASN A 76 -6.98 -5.87 2.52
N ILE A 77 -6.13 -5.23 1.72
CA ILE A 77 -4.92 -4.55 2.19
C ILE A 77 -5.19 -3.46 3.25
N PHE A 78 -6.33 -2.76 3.17
CA PHE A 78 -6.75 -1.75 4.15
C PHE A 78 -7.14 -2.36 5.52
N ARG A 79 -7.34 -3.68 5.57
CA ARG A 79 -7.67 -4.46 6.78
C ARG A 79 -6.48 -5.26 7.31
N VAL A 80 -5.27 -5.01 6.80
CA VAL A 80 -4.05 -5.61 7.34
C VAL A 80 -3.76 -5.00 8.72
N PHE A 81 -3.44 -5.87 9.66
CA PHE A 81 -3.05 -5.49 11.01
C PHE A 81 -1.52 -5.51 11.13
N ASN A 82 -0.97 -4.55 11.86
CA ASN A 82 0.40 -4.63 12.34
C ASN A 82 0.50 -5.55 13.57
N ASN A 83 1.70 -5.72 14.13
CA ASN A 83 1.94 -6.61 15.26
C ASN A 83 1.22 -6.17 16.55
N ASP A 84 0.81 -4.90 16.64
CA ASP A 84 0.03 -4.35 17.77
C ASP A 84 -1.49 -4.52 17.56
N GLY A 85 -1.91 -5.12 16.45
CA GLY A 85 -3.32 -5.32 16.11
C GLY A 85 -3.99 -4.09 15.53
N ASP A 86 -3.22 -3.09 15.07
CA ASP A 86 -3.74 -1.86 14.49
C ASP A 86 -3.75 -1.93 12.96
N THR A 87 -4.80 -1.37 12.35
CA THR A 87 -4.81 -0.99 10.93
C THR A 87 -4.31 0.44 10.76
N ALA A 88 -4.07 0.88 9.53
CA ALA A 88 -3.73 2.28 9.23
C ALA A 88 -4.79 3.27 9.79
N LEU A 89 -6.08 2.91 9.74
CA LEU A 89 -7.16 3.73 10.31
C LEU A 89 -7.04 3.85 11.84
N HIS A 90 -6.72 2.75 12.54
CA HIS A 90 -6.51 2.78 13.99
C HIS A 90 -5.37 3.76 14.35
N LEU A 91 -4.26 3.71 13.61
CA LEU A 91 -3.12 4.58 13.84
C LEU A 91 -3.44 6.06 13.56
N ALA A 92 -4.21 6.36 12.51
CA ALA A 92 -4.69 7.73 12.25
C ALA A 92 -5.55 8.27 13.40
N LEU A 93 -6.46 7.45 13.92
CA LEU A 93 -7.33 7.82 15.05
C LEU A 93 -6.54 7.99 16.35
N LYS A 94 -5.58 7.09 16.64
CA LYS A 94 -4.68 7.22 17.81
C LYS A 94 -3.85 8.51 17.74
N GLY A 95 -3.41 8.91 16.55
CA GLY A 95 -2.70 10.16 16.31
C GLY A 95 -3.59 11.42 16.25
N SER A 96 -4.91 11.29 16.41
CA SER A 96 -5.88 12.38 16.23
C SER A 96 -5.82 13.05 14.84
N HIS A 97 -5.42 12.29 13.81
CA HIS A 97 -5.31 12.75 12.43
C HIS A 97 -6.65 12.60 11.69
N VAL A 98 -7.61 13.49 12.01
CA VAL A 98 -9.00 13.39 11.53
C VAL A 98 -9.11 13.35 10.00
N ALA A 99 -8.34 14.18 9.27
CA ALA A 99 -8.38 14.21 7.82
C ALA A 99 -7.99 12.85 7.21
N VAL A 100 -6.91 12.25 7.72
CA VAL A 100 -6.44 10.92 7.30
C VAL A 100 -7.44 9.84 7.69
N ALA A 101 -7.98 9.89 8.91
CA ALA A 101 -8.99 8.93 9.34
C ALA A 101 -10.21 8.96 8.42
N LEU A 102 -10.67 10.16 8.02
CA LEU A 102 -11.76 10.31 7.07
C LEU A 102 -11.43 9.74 5.69
N GLN A 103 -10.21 9.96 5.18
CA GLN A 103 -9.75 9.34 3.93
C GLN A 103 -9.83 7.80 4.00
N LEU A 104 -9.38 7.22 5.13
CA LEU A 104 -9.31 5.77 5.31
C LEU A 104 -10.65 5.10 5.67
N VAL A 105 -11.65 5.84 6.15
CA VAL A 105 -13.02 5.31 6.35
C VAL A 105 -13.71 4.99 5.01
N LEU A 106 -13.29 5.64 3.93
CA LEU A 106 -13.84 5.45 2.60
C LEU A 106 -13.28 4.21 1.87
N GLU A 107 -12.36 3.49 2.50
CA GLU A 107 -11.68 2.30 1.97
C GLU A 107 -12.19 0.99 2.60
#